data_AF-A0A2K1SWR2-F1
#
_entry.id   AF-A0A2K1SWR2-F1
#
_cell.length_a   1.000
_cell.length_b   1.000
_cell.length_c   1.000
_cell.angle_alpha   90.00
_cell.angle_beta   90.00
_cell.angle_gamma   90.00
#
_symmetry.space_group_name_H-M   'P 1'
#
loop_
_entity.id
_entity.type
_entity.pdbx_description
1 polymer ?
#
loop_
_entity_poly.entity_id
_entity_poly.type
_entity_poly.pdbx_seq_one_letter_code
_entity_poly.pdbx_strand_id
1 'polypeptide(L)'
;MNNDYLGIIAVIIIVVMFILAGLYRAYKFNELKSEGKIIKRKNNFMKYTEVFILKAMPFEDICDAIVNAEYYGTAKVYGSTLLGSITVEGNNWLGAFSPVDLDEPIYNDGKLMQAYQFAFLQWNPRGSNSFDMNIALTALEKTLLHLDPMTQVAIKRNSVNTKTEF
;
A
#
# COMPACT_ATOMS: atom_id res chain seq x y z
N MET A 1 16.03 -23.00 -44.61
CA MET A 1 15.18 -23.17 -43.41
C MET A 1 13.95 -22.31 -43.61
N ASN A 2 12.76 -22.91 -43.69
CA ASN A 2 11.52 -22.16 -43.95
C ASN A 2 11.24 -21.20 -42.80
N ASN A 3 10.90 -19.95 -43.15
CA ASN A 3 10.55 -18.89 -42.21
C ASN A 3 9.41 -19.29 -41.25
N ASP A 4 8.58 -20.25 -41.65
CA ASP A 4 7.48 -20.78 -40.84
C ASP A 4 7.95 -21.49 -39.57
N TYR A 5 9.06 -22.23 -39.62
CA TYR A 5 9.63 -22.89 -38.44
C TYR A 5 10.22 -21.89 -37.46
N LEU A 6 10.86 -20.82 -37.97
CA LEU A 6 11.38 -19.74 -37.12
C LEU A 6 10.25 -18.98 -36.43
N GLY A 7 9.12 -18.77 -37.11
CA GLY A 7 7.92 -18.16 -36.54
C GLY A 7 7.32 -19.00 -35.40
N ILE A 8 7.18 -20.32 -35.61
CA ILE A 8 6.67 -21.24 -34.58
C ILE A 8 7.59 -21.28 -33.35
N ILE A 9 8.91 -21.38 -33.57
CA ILE A 9 9.89 -21.36 -32.47
C ILE A 9 9.82 -20.05 -31.69
N ALA A 10 9.70 -18.90 -32.37
CA ALA A 10 9.58 -17.61 -31.71
C ALA A 10 8.32 -17.51 -30.82
N VAL A 11 7.17 -18.01 -31.30
CA VAL A 11 5.94 -18.05 -30.49
C VAL A 11 6.10 -18.93 -29.26
N ILE A 12 6.72 -20.11 -29.39
CA ILE A 12 6.97 -21.01 -28.25
C ILE A 12 7.87 -20.32 -27.22
N ILE A 13 8.94 -19.66 -27.64
CA ILE A 13 9.84 -18.93 -26.73
C ILE A 13 9.07 -17.84 -25.98
N ILE A 14 8.23 -17.07 -26.67
CA ILE A 14 7.40 -16.03 -26.06
C ILE A 14 6.44 -16.62 -25.00
N VAL A 15 5.75 -17.71 -25.33
CA VAL A 15 4.84 -18.38 -24.40
C VAL A 15 5.58 -18.88 -23.15
N VAL A 16 6.74 -19.52 -23.34
CA VAL A 16 7.58 -20.00 -22.23
C VAL A 16 8.04 -18.84 -21.36
N MET A 17 8.47 -17.70 -21.94
CA MET A 17 8.85 -16.52 -21.17
C MET A 17 7.68 -15.97 -20.34
N PHE A 18 6.45 -15.94 -20.88
CA PHE A 18 5.28 -15.52 -20.12
C PHE A 18 4.95 -16.47 -18.96
N ILE A 19 5.07 -17.78 -19.17
CA ILE A 19 4.87 -18.79 -18.12
C ILE A 19 5.90 -18.60 -17.01
N LEU A 20 7.19 -18.48 -17.35
CA LEU A 20 8.26 -18.28 -16.39
C LEU A 20 8.09 -16.96 -15.60
N ALA A 21 7.70 -15.88 -16.26
CA ALA A 21 7.41 -14.61 -15.60
C ALA A 21 6.23 -14.73 -14.62
N GLY A 22 5.19 -15.49 -14.98
CA GLY A 22 4.05 -15.79 -14.11
C GLY A 22 4.46 -16.60 -12.88
N LEU A 23 5.22 -17.67 -13.07
CA LEU A 23 5.74 -18.52 -11.99
C LEU A 23 6.64 -17.73 -11.03
N TYR A 24 7.54 -16.91 -11.57
CA TYR A 24 8.41 -16.06 -10.76
C TYR A 24 7.61 -15.07 -9.90
N ARG A 25 6.58 -14.42 -10.47
CA ARG A 25 5.71 -13.53 -9.71
C ARG A 25 4.96 -14.26 -8.59
N ALA A 26 4.46 -15.47 -8.86
CA ALA A 26 3.78 -16.28 -7.85
C ALA A 26 4.72 -16.73 -6.73
N TYR A 27 5.93 -17.18 -7.09
CA TYR A 27 6.98 -17.53 -6.13
C TYR A 27 7.31 -16.34 -5.23
N LYS A 28 7.63 -15.18 -5.82
CA LYS A 28 7.97 -13.97 -5.07
C LYS A 28 6.82 -13.50 -4.16
N PHE A 29 5.57 -13.62 -4.61
CA PHE A 29 4.40 -13.32 -3.78
C PHE A 29 4.33 -14.26 -2.56
N ASN A 30 4.50 -15.56 -2.76
CA ASN A 30 4.42 -16.53 -1.67
C ASN A 30 5.58 -16.37 -0.68
N GLU A 31 6.79 -16.11 -1.18
CA GLU A 31 7.97 -15.81 -0.38
C GLU A 31 7.72 -14.59 0.52
N LEU A 32 7.43 -13.42 -0.07
CA LEU A 32 7.16 -12.19 0.68
C LEU A 32 5.99 -12.33 1.67
N LYS A 33 4.95 -13.11 1.30
CA LYS A 33 3.82 -13.38 2.18
C LYS A 33 4.23 -14.28 3.35
N SER A 34 5.05 -15.30 3.12
CA SER A 34 5.52 -16.21 4.17
C SER A 34 6.42 -15.51 5.17
N GLU A 35 7.20 -14.52 4.73
CA GLU A 35 8.00 -13.63 5.57
C GLU A 35 7.16 -12.55 6.26
N GLY A 36 5.86 -12.46 5.95
CA GLY A 36 4.96 -11.43 6.46
C GLY A 36 5.24 -10.03 5.93
N LYS A 37 6.07 -9.87 4.89
CA LYS A 37 6.36 -8.55 4.28
C LYS A 37 5.19 -8.00 3.49
N ILE A 38 4.29 -8.86 3.03
CA ILE A 38 3.03 -8.49 2.39
C ILE A 38 1.86 -9.28 2.96
N ILE A 39 0.65 -8.72 2.82
CA ILE A 39 -0.60 -9.46 2.99
C ILE A 39 -1.36 -9.60 1.66
N LYS A 40 -2.36 -10.49 1.62
CA LYS A 40 -3.21 -10.67 0.45
C LYS A 40 -4.19 -9.51 0.33
N ARG A 41 -3.97 -8.64 -0.67
CA ARG A 41 -4.85 -7.51 -1.01
C ARG A 41 -5.64 -7.76 -2.30
N LYS A 42 -6.67 -6.95 -2.55
CA LYS A 42 -7.34 -6.89 -3.87
C LYS A 42 -6.36 -6.36 -4.93
N ASN A 43 -6.45 -6.83 -6.18
CA ASN A 43 -5.51 -6.46 -7.26
C ASN A 43 -5.42 -4.94 -7.52
N ASN A 44 -6.44 -4.18 -7.14
CA ASN A 44 -6.55 -2.74 -7.32
C ASN A 44 -6.53 -1.96 -5.99
N PHE A 45 -5.92 -2.52 -4.93
CA PHE A 45 -5.89 -1.91 -3.59
C PHE A 45 -5.38 -0.47 -3.57
N MET A 46 -4.49 -0.10 -4.50
CA MET A 46 -3.99 1.26 -4.65
C MET A 46 -5.08 2.30 -4.99
N LYS A 47 -6.27 1.86 -5.43
CA LYS A 47 -7.42 2.74 -5.73
C LYS A 47 -8.31 3.00 -4.50
N TYR A 48 -7.94 2.51 -3.34
CA TYR A 48 -8.71 2.64 -2.11
C TYR A 48 -7.92 3.45 -1.09
N THR A 49 -8.66 4.17 -0.25
CA THR A 49 -8.17 4.75 0.99
C THR A 49 -8.46 3.76 2.11
N GLU A 50 -7.47 3.49 2.93
CA GLU A 50 -7.63 2.71 4.16
C GLU A 50 -7.72 3.67 5.33
N VAL A 51 -8.81 3.57 6.10
CA VAL A 51 -9.07 4.36 7.29
C VAL A 51 -8.79 3.49 8.50
N PHE A 52 -7.81 3.89 9.30
CA PHE A 52 -7.37 3.27 10.53
C PHE A 52 -8.02 3.96 11.70
N ILE A 53 -8.68 3.20 12.56
CA ILE A 53 -9.29 3.68 13.80
C ILE A 53 -8.52 3.02 14.94
N LEU A 54 -7.82 3.82 15.73
CA LEU A 54 -7.01 3.39 16.86
C LEU A 54 -7.35 4.22 18.10
N LYS A 55 -6.94 3.74 19.28
CA LYS A 55 -7.03 4.52 20.53
C LYS A 55 -6.35 5.87 20.34
N ALA A 56 -6.94 6.91 20.95
CA ALA A 56 -6.38 8.25 20.87
C ALA A 56 -4.96 8.31 21.44
N MET A 57 -4.04 8.90 20.67
CA MET A 57 -2.64 9.10 21.06
C MET A 57 -2.05 10.32 20.35
N PRO A 58 -0.94 10.90 20.85
CA PRO A 58 -0.25 11.97 20.14
C PRO A 58 0.10 11.57 18.70
N PHE A 59 -0.21 12.45 17.75
CA PHE A 59 0.14 12.19 16.34
C PHE A 59 1.65 12.10 16.13
N GLU A 60 2.44 12.73 17.00
CA GLU A 60 3.90 12.62 17.01
C GLU A 60 4.37 11.18 17.23
N ASP A 61 3.80 10.47 18.21
CA ASP A 61 4.12 9.06 18.48
C ASP A 61 3.81 8.17 17.27
N ILE A 62 2.69 8.45 16.59
CA ILE A 62 2.31 7.74 15.36
C ILE A 62 3.29 8.08 14.22
N CYS A 63 3.63 9.35 14.06
CA CYS A 63 4.61 9.80 13.07
C CYS A 63 5.94 9.10 13.25
N ASP A 64 6.46 9.10 14.47
CA ASP A 64 7.75 8.50 14.79
C ASP A 64 7.73 6.99 14.53
N ALA A 65 6.67 6.29 14.93
CA ALA A 65 6.54 4.87 14.67
C ALA A 65 6.52 4.55 13.17
N ILE A 66 5.76 5.32 12.38
CA ILE A 66 5.64 5.13 10.93
C ILE A 66 6.96 5.47 10.23
N VAL A 67 7.62 6.57 10.58
CA VAL A 67 8.91 6.97 9.97
C VAL A 67 10.00 5.93 10.23
N ASN A 68 10.00 5.30 11.41
CA ASN A 68 11.00 4.31 11.81
C ASN A 68 10.63 2.86 11.45
N ALA A 69 9.51 2.63 10.74
CA ALA A 69 9.09 1.28 10.38
C ALA A 69 9.99 0.63 9.30
N GLU A 70 9.99 -0.70 9.25
CA GLU A 70 10.78 -1.45 8.29
C GLU A 70 10.07 -1.56 6.93
N TYR A 71 10.46 -0.71 5.97
CA TYR A 71 9.93 -0.70 4.60
C TYR A 71 10.72 -1.58 3.62
N TYR A 72 11.72 -2.34 4.08
CA TYR A 72 12.56 -3.22 3.25
C TYR A 72 13.15 -2.54 2.00
N GLY A 73 13.46 -1.24 2.11
CA GLY A 73 14.00 -0.43 1.01
C GLY A 73 13.02 -0.11 -0.11
N THR A 74 11.72 -0.40 0.04
CA THR A 74 10.72 -0.13 -1.00
C THR A 74 10.14 1.29 -0.96
N ALA A 75 10.27 1.97 0.19
CA ALA A 75 9.75 3.30 0.40
C ALA A 75 10.72 4.16 1.23
N LYS A 76 10.71 5.45 0.94
CA LYS A 76 11.22 6.52 1.81
C LYS A 76 10.04 7.14 2.53
N VAL A 77 10.16 7.34 3.82
CA VAL A 77 9.11 7.90 4.65
C VAL A 77 9.60 9.18 5.27
N TYR A 78 8.81 10.23 5.13
CA TYR A 78 9.08 11.53 5.71
C TYR A 78 7.77 12.14 6.17
N GLY A 79 7.77 12.62 7.41
CA GLY A 79 6.61 13.22 8.03
C GLY A 79 7.04 14.28 9.01
N SER A 80 6.16 15.23 9.27
CA SER A 80 6.33 16.16 10.37
C SER A 80 4.94 16.47 10.93
N THR A 81 4.85 16.57 12.25
CA THR A 81 3.65 17.06 12.93
C THR A 81 3.19 18.42 12.40
N LEU A 82 4.12 19.27 11.92
CA LEU A 82 3.84 20.56 11.26
C LEU A 82 3.09 20.43 9.94
N LEU A 83 3.30 19.34 9.18
CA LEU A 83 2.65 19.11 7.89
C LEU A 83 1.29 18.41 8.05
N GLY A 84 0.93 18.00 9.27
CA GLY A 84 -0.31 17.27 9.56
C GLY A 84 -0.44 15.95 8.77
N SER A 85 0.67 15.45 8.22
CA SER A 85 0.70 14.27 7.36
C SER A 85 2.09 13.65 7.28
N ILE A 86 2.10 12.36 6.94
CA ILE A 86 3.30 11.59 6.65
C ILE A 86 3.22 11.17 5.20
N THR A 87 4.29 11.41 4.47
CA THR A 87 4.43 11.00 3.08
C THR A 87 5.25 9.72 3.01
N VAL A 88 4.76 8.78 2.21
CA VAL A 88 5.41 7.50 1.92
C VAL A 88 5.65 7.45 0.41
N GLU A 89 6.90 7.52 0.00
CA GLU A 89 7.30 7.62 -1.40
C GLU A 89 8.09 6.40 -1.83
N GLY A 90 7.73 5.81 -2.97
CA GLY A 90 8.53 4.77 -3.61
C GLY A 90 8.70 5.04 -5.10
N ASN A 91 9.33 4.12 -5.80
CA ASN A 91 9.62 4.30 -7.23
C ASN A 91 8.33 4.42 -8.05
N ASN A 92 8.09 5.62 -8.58
CA ASN A 92 6.90 5.99 -9.37
C ASN A 92 5.57 5.92 -8.61
N TRP A 93 5.56 6.02 -7.28
CA TRP A 93 4.32 6.12 -6.51
C TRP A 93 4.50 6.95 -5.23
N LEU A 94 3.41 7.58 -4.80
CA LEU A 94 3.35 8.44 -3.63
C LEU A 94 2.09 8.10 -2.84
N GLY A 95 2.23 7.95 -1.52
CA GLY A 95 1.14 7.81 -0.58
C GLY A 95 1.23 8.84 0.54
N ALA A 96 0.10 9.12 1.18
CA ALA A 96 0.04 9.98 2.35
C ALA A 96 -0.81 9.35 3.46
N PHE A 97 -0.35 9.53 4.68
CA PHE A 97 -1.05 9.22 5.91
C PHE A 97 -1.41 10.52 6.63
N SER A 98 -2.66 10.71 7.02
CA SER A 98 -3.09 11.94 7.71
C SER A 98 -4.22 11.65 8.71
N PRO A 99 -4.40 12.49 9.74
CA PRO A 99 -5.60 12.45 10.58
C PRO A 99 -6.87 12.65 9.74
N VAL A 100 -7.98 12.10 10.24
CA VAL A 100 -9.33 12.29 9.70
C VAL A 100 -10.22 12.80 10.83
N ASP A 101 -10.88 13.93 10.59
CA ASP A 101 -11.90 14.42 11.51
C ASP A 101 -13.11 13.49 11.46
N LEU A 102 -13.50 13.00 12.63
CA LEU A 102 -14.71 12.23 12.81
C LEU A 102 -15.86 13.18 13.14
N ASP A 103 -17.00 12.99 12.47
CA ASP A 103 -18.22 13.78 12.73
C ASP A 103 -18.69 13.62 14.19
N GLU A 104 -18.47 12.43 14.76
CA GLU A 104 -18.79 12.11 16.16
C GLU A 104 -17.63 11.37 16.84
N PRO A 105 -17.39 11.60 18.14
CA PRO A 105 -16.39 10.84 18.90
C PRO A 105 -16.72 9.35 18.95
N ILE A 106 -15.79 8.51 18.51
CA ILE A 106 -15.91 7.06 18.59
C ILE A 106 -15.25 6.58 19.88
N TYR A 107 -15.90 5.68 20.61
CA TYR A 107 -15.35 5.02 21.79
C TYR A 107 -15.30 3.51 21.59
N ASN A 108 -14.20 2.88 22.03
CA ASN A 108 -14.08 1.43 22.12
C ASN A 108 -13.64 1.06 23.54
N ASP A 109 -14.41 0.22 24.24
CA ASP A 109 -14.20 -0.13 25.66
C ASP A 109 -13.96 1.10 26.56
N GLY A 110 -14.72 2.17 26.35
CA GLY A 110 -14.64 3.41 27.13
C GLY A 110 -13.44 4.30 26.81
N LYS A 111 -12.62 3.97 25.80
CA LYS A 111 -11.49 4.79 25.34
C LYS A 111 -11.86 5.56 24.08
N LEU A 112 -11.48 6.84 24.04
CA LEU A 112 -11.64 7.67 22.84
C LEU A 112 -10.77 7.11 21.71
N MET A 113 -11.33 7.06 20.51
CA MET A 113 -10.68 6.61 19.30
C MET A 113 -10.38 7.80 18.38
N GLN A 114 -9.32 7.68 17.59
CA GLN A 114 -8.93 8.62 16.54
C GLN A 114 -8.85 7.89 15.21
N ALA A 115 -9.22 8.61 14.14
CA ALA A 115 -9.17 8.08 12.79
C ALA A 115 -8.04 8.72 11.99
N TYR A 116 -7.41 7.90 11.17
CA TYR A 116 -6.38 8.29 10.23
C TYR A 116 -6.63 7.61 8.90
N GLN A 117 -6.21 8.22 7.81
CA GLN A 117 -6.33 7.63 6.50
C GLN A 117 -4.97 7.47 5.86
N PHE A 118 -4.79 6.37 5.13
CA PHE A 118 -3.73 6.22 4.14
C PHE A 118 -4.33 6.13 2.75
N ALA A 119 -3.79 6.92 1.82
CA ALA A 119 -4.16 6.84 0.41
C ALA A 119 -2.93 6.89 -0.48
N PHE A 120 -2.92 6.08 -1.54
CA PHE A 120 -2.00 6.31 -2.66
C PHE A 120 -2.50 7.50 -3.47
N LEU A 121 -1.71 8.57 -3.48
CA LEU A 121 -2.03 9.82 -4.16
C LEU A 121 -1.67 9.77 -5.64
N GLN A 122 -0.54 9.13 -5.96
CA GLN A 122 -0.02 9.03 -7.32
C GLN A 122 0.60 7.66 -7.53
N TRP A 123 0.39 7.07 -8.71
CA TRP A 123 1.12 5.88 -9.15
C TRP A 123 1.07 5.77 -10.68
N ASN A 124 2.14 5.26 -11.28
CA ASN A 124 2.21 4.93 -12.69
C ASN A 124 1.92 3.43 -12.90
N PRO A 125 0.80 3.02 -13.51
CA PRO A 125 0.48 1.60 -13.71
C PRO A 125 1.53 0.80 -14.49
N ARG A 126 2.40 1.47 -15.26
CA ARG A 126 3.49 0.84 -16.04
C ARG A 126 4.83 0.79 -15.30
N GLY A 127 5.00 1.57 -14.23
CA GLY A 127 6.28 1.76 -13.53
C GLY A 127 6.23 1.55 -12.02
N SER A 128 5.04 1.54 -11.42
CA SER A 128 4.84 1.25 -10.01
C SER A 128 4.71 -0.25 -9.82
N ASN A 129 5.56 -0.78 -8.94
CA ASN A 129 5.52 -2.18 -8.57
C ASN A 129 4.48 -2.38 -7.46
N SER A 130 3.43 -3.13 -7.75
CA SER A 130 2.36 -3.43 -6.78
C SER A 130 2.87 -4.18 -5.55
N PHE A 131 3.99 -4.90 -5.65
CA PHE A 131 4.65 -5.49 -4.47
C PHE A 131 5.20 -4.42 -3.54
N ASP A 132 5.90 -3.42 -4.07
CA ASP A 132 6.56 -2.38 -3.26
C ASP A 132 5.51 -1.55 -2.51
N MET A 133 4.41 -1.22 -3.19
CA MET A 133 3.25 -0.55 -2.60
C MET A 133 2.57 -1.42 -1.52
N ASN A 134 2.46 -2.74 -1.74
CA ASN A 134 1.87 -3.66 -0.76
C ASN A 134 2.79 -3.84 0.46
N ILE A 135 4.10 -3.92 0.25
CA ILE A 135 5.10 -3.95 1.33
C ILE A 135 4.95 -2.69 2.20
N ALA A 136 4.90 -1.51 1.57
CA ALA A 136 4.80 -0.27 2.32
C ALA A 136 3.51 -0.15 3.13
N LEU A 137 2.37 -0.51 2.54
CA LEU A 137 1.09 -0.50 3.24
C LEU A 137 1.03 -1.56 4.36
N THR A 138 1.63 -2.73 4.13
CA THR A 138 1.72 -3.78 5.15
C THR A 138 2.61 -3.36 6.32
N ALA A 139 3.73 -2.68 6.06
CA ALA A 139 4.60 -2.13 7.10
C ALA A 139 3.87 -1.07 7.94
N LEU A 140 3.11 -0.17 7.29
CA LEU A 140 2.28 0.82 7.97
C LEU A 140 1.20 0.15 8.84
N GLU A 141 0.45 -0.81 8.30
CA GLU A 141 -0.56 -1.56 9.05
C GLU A 141 0.02 -2.27 10.28
N LYS A 142 1.15 -2.97 10.11
CA LYS A 142 1.84 -3.65 11.20
C LYS A 142 2.28 -2.68 12.28
N THR A 143 2.76 -1.50 11.89
CA THR A 143 3.20 -0.46 12.82
C THR A 143 2.02 0.04 13.65
N LEU A 144 0.89 0.33 13.02
CA LEU A 144 -0.32 0.75 13.73
C LEU A 144 -0.86 -0.35 14.65
N LEU A 145 -0.87 -1.61 14.20
CA LEU A 145 -1.25 -2.75 15.03
C LEU A 145 -0.30 -2.98 16.21
N HIS A 146 0.97 -2.62 16.08
CA HIS A 146 1.92 -2.68 17.18
C HIS A 146 1.65 -1.59 18.23
N LEU A 147 1.33 -0.37 17.80
CA LEU A 147 0.94 0.74 18.68
C LEU A 147 -0.39 0.47 19.39
N ASP A 148 -1.36 -0.08 18.66
CA ASP A 148 -2.67 -0.46 19.15
C ASP A 148 -3.15 -1.78 18.53
N PRO A 149 -3.08 -2.89 19.29
CA PRO A 149 -3.57 -4.20 18.84
C PRO A 149 -5.06 -4.23 18.49
N MET A 150 -5.83 -3.24 18.94
CA MET A 150 -7.27 -3.10 18.67
C MET A 150 -7.56 -2.18 17.47
N THR A 151 -6.54 -1.83 16.67
CA THR A 151 -6.70 -1.04 15.45
C THR A 151 -7.72 -1.68 14.51
N GLN A 152 -8.72 -0.90 14.12
CA GLN A 152 -9.71 -1.30 13.12
C GLN A 152 -9.38 -0.66 11.78
N VAL A 153 -9.65 -1.37 10.68
CA VAL A 153 -9.40 -0.87 9.32
C VAL A 153 -10.69 -0.90 8.52
N ALA A 154 -11.08 0.27 8.00
CA ALA A 154 -12.17 0.42 7.05
C ALA A 154 -11.60 0.78 5.66
N ILE A 155 -12.14 0.18 4.61
CA ILE A 155 -11.67 0.41 3.24
C ILE A 155 -12.70 1.25 2.49
N LYS A 156 -12.31 2.45 2.03
CA LYS A 156 -13.13 3.35 1.23
C LYS A 156 -12.58 3.41 -0.19
N ARG A 157 -13.43 3.24 -1.20
CA ARG A 157 -13.01 3.42 -2.61
C ARG A 157 -12.82 4.91 -2.88
N ASN A 158 -11.71 5.28 -3.51
CA ASN A 158 -11.52 6.67 -3.93
C ASN A 158 -12.51 6.96 -5.06
N SER A 159 -13.43 7.90 -4.84
CA SER A 159 -14.32 8.41 -5.89
C SER A 159 -13.51 9.34 -6.78
N VAL A 160 -12.89 8.78 -7.82
CA VAL A 160 -12.26 9.57 -8.87
C VAL A 160 -13.37 10.10 -9.78
N ASN A 161 -13.90 11.27 -9.44
CA ASN A 161 -14.71 12.03 -10.39
C ASN A 161 -13.73 12.79 -11.29
N THR A 162 -13.53 12.28 -12.51
CA THR A 162 -12.88 13.07 -13.55
C THR A 162 -13.76 14.28 -13.82
N LYS A 163 -13.27 15.51 -13.60
CA LYS A 163 -13.96 16.70 -14.10
C LYS A 163 -13.98 16.56 -15.62
N THR A 164 -15.18 16.41 -16.19
CA THR A 164 -15.34 16.24 -17.65
C THR A 164 -15.32 17.57 -18.40
N GLU A 165 -15.48 18.71 -17.72
CA GLU A 165 -15.50 20.03 -18.36
C GLU A 165 -14.88 21.09 -17.42
N PHE A 166 -14.22 22.09 -18.02
CA PHE A 166 -13.74 23.30 -17.36
C PHE A 166 -14.78 24.41 -17.49
#